data_AF-A0A7S3CIV1-F1
#
_entry.id   AF-A0A7S3CIV1-F1
#
_cell.length_a   1.000
_cell.length_b   1.000
_cell.length_c   1.000
_cell.angle_alpha   90.00
_cell.angle_beta   90.00
_cell.angle_gamma   90.00
#
_symmetry.space_group_name_H-M   'P 1'
#
loop_
_entity.id
_entity.type
_entity.pdbx_description
1 polymer ?
#
loop_
_entity_poly.entity_id
_entity_poly.type
_entity_poly.pdbx_seq_one_letter_code
_entity_poly.pdbx_strand_id
1 'polypeptide(L)'
;ITYVFKSSFDKANRTSAASFRGPGMEEGLRVLQKVKDTYGVPIVTDVHESWQCEAVGKVADIIQIPAFLCRQTDLIVAAAKTGKIVNIKKGQMCAASVMRNSANKVRWAGNPNVMVCER
;
A
#
# COMPACT_ATOMS: atom_id res chain seq x y z
N ILE A 1 -21.24 -7.62 -6.46
CA ILE A 1 -20.38 -6.44 -6.27
C ILE A 1 -19.10 -6.91 -5.59
N THR A 2 -17.93 -6.54 -6.11
CA THR A 2 -16.63 -6.83 -5.47
C THR A 2 -16.28 -5.69 -4.54
N TYR A 3 -15.97 -5.98 -3.27
CA TYR A 3 -15.53 -5.00 -2.29
C TYR A 3 -14.20 -5.43 -1.68
N VAL A 4 -13.37 -4.45 -1.32
CA VAL A 4 -12.05 -4.66 -0.72
C VAL A 4 -12.01 -3.91 0.61
N PHE A 5 -11.65 -4.59 1.69
CA PHE A 5 -11.56 -3.97 3.00
C PHE A 5 -10.24 -3.21 3.14
N LYS A 6 -10.33 -1.93 3.52
CA LYS A 6 -9.17 -1.06 3.71
C LYS A 6 -9.07 -0.59 5.15
N SER A 7 -7.92 -0.82 5.78
CA SER A 7 -7.51 -0.10 6.98
C SER A 7 -6.00 0.11 7.00
N SER A 8 -5.52 1.11 7.74
CA SER A 8 -4.08 1.37 7.92
C SER A 8 -3.64 0.83 9.28
N PHE A 9 -2.53 0.09 9.34
CA PHE A 9 -1.90 -0.29 10.61
C PHE A 9 -1.13 0.87 11.26
N ASP A 10 -0.77 1.88 10.46
CA ASP A 10 -0.03 3.07 10.90
C ASP A 10 -0.41 4.30 10.05
N LYS A 11 -0.43 5.48 10.67
CA LYS A 11 -0.52 6.79 10.05
C LYS A 11 0.86 7.47 10.15
N ALA A 12 1.82 7.07 9.32
CA ALA A 12 3.20 7.55 9.40
C ALA A 12 3.41 9.04 9.07
N ASN A 13 2.37 9.72 8.58
CA ASN A 13 2.44 11.09 8.07
C ASN A 13 1.46 12.05 8.76
N ARG A 14 1.14 11.81 10.04
CA ARG A 14 0.39 12.78 10.86
C ARG A 14 1.20 14.07 11.00
N THR A 15 0.50 15.20 11.02
CA THR A 15 1.12 16.52 11.25
C THR A 15 1.72 16.66 12.65
N SER A 16 1.08 16.08 13.67
CA SER A 16 1.53 16.14 15.06
C SER A 16 2.02 14.76 15.53
N ALA A 17 3.15 14.75 16.24
CA ALA A 17 3.71 13.55 16.85
C ALA A 17 2.83 12.98 17.98
N ALA A 18 1.99 13.80 18.63
CA ALA A 18 1.06 13.36 19.67
C ALA A 18 -0.20 12.67 19.11
N SER A 19 -0.36 12.68 17.78
CA SER A 19 -1.51 12.05 17.14
C SER A 19 -1.45 10.54 17.17
N PHE A 20 -2.60 9.89 17.40
CA PHE A 20 -2.71 8.44 17.26
C PHE A 20 -2.26 7.98 15.86
N ARG A 21 -1.39 6.97 15.83
CA ARG A 21 -0.83 6.42 14.61
C ARG A 21 -1.46 5.11 14.21
N GLY A 22 -1.81 4.26 15.16
CA GLY A 22 -2.32 2.93 14.89
C GLY A 22 -1.84 1.94 15.94
N PRO A 23 -2.29 0.69 15.85
CA PRO A 23 -1.86 -0.38 16.75
C PRO A 23 -0.44 -0.88 16.46
N GLY A 24 0.21 -0.41 15.38
CA GLY A 24 1.49 -0.93 14.91
C GLY A 24 1.32 -2.07 13.91
N MET A 25 2.42 -2.46 13.25
CA MET A 25 2.37 -3.37 12.11
C MET A 25 1.94 -4.79 12.51
N GLU A 26 2.49 -5.34 13.59
CA GLU A 26 2.20 -6.71 14.04
C GLU A 26 0.71 -6.88 14.39
N GLU A 27 0.21 -6.07 15.33
CA GLU A 27 -1.19 -6.12 15.74
C GLU A 27 -2.14 -5.71 14.60
N GLY A 28 -1.77 -4.71 13.81
CA GLY A 28 -2.56 -4.29 12.65
C GLY A 28 -2.72 -5.40 11.61
N LEU A 29 -1.64 -6.11 11.28
CA LEU A 29 -1.69 -7.25 10.35
C LEU A 29 -2.46 -8.43 10.94
N ARG A 30 -2.34 -8.70 12.24
CA ARG A 30 -3.14 -9.74 12.92
C ARG A 30 -4.63 -9.46 12.81
N VAL A 31 -5.05 -8.21 13.03
CA VAL A 31 -6.46 -7.80 12.90
C VAL A 31 -6.93 -7.89 11.44
N LEU A 32 -6.11 -7.44 10.48
CA LEU A 32 -6.45 -7.52 9.06
C LEU A 32 -6.60 -8.98 8.57
N GLN A 33 -5.73 -9.88 9.03
CA GLN A 33 -5.85 -11.30 8.76
C GLN A 33 -7.15 -11.87 9.34
N LYS A 34 -7.49 -11.52 10.58
CA LYS A 34 -8.77 -11.93 11.19
C LYS A 34 -9.98 -11.45 10.37
N VAL A 35 -9.96 -10.21 9.87
CA VAL A 35 -11.02 -9.69 8.99
C VAL A 35 -11.10 -10.50 7.70
N LYS A 36 -9.96 -10.78 7.07
CA LYS A 36 -9.86 -11.61 5.86
C LYS A 36 -10.48 -12.99 6.06
N ASP A 37 -10.12 -13.67 7.16
CA ASP A 37 -10.58 -15.02 7.47
C ASP A 37 -12.07 -15.06 7.85
N THR A 38 -12.53 -14.05 8.60
CA THR A 38 -13.91 -14.02 9.12
C THR A 38 -14.92 -13.71 8.01
N TYR A 39 -14.58 -12.79 7.11
CA TYR A 39 -15.52 -12.27 6.13
C TYR A 39 -15.23 -12.73 4.69
N GLY A 40 -14.06 -13.34 4.44
CA GLY A 40 -13.67 -13.79 3.09
C GLY A 40 -13.41 -12.65 2.10
N VAL A 41 -12.99 -11.49 2.61
CA VAL A 41 -12.87 -10.25 1.82
C VAL A 41 -11.41 -9.92 1.50
N PRO A 42 -11.09 -9.45 0.29
CA PRO A 42 -9.75 -8.99 -0.03
C PRO A 42 -9.32 -7.80 0.84
N ILE A 43 -8.04 -7.75 1.19
CA ILE A 43 -7.46 -6.72 2.06
C ILE A 43 -6.59 -5.77 1.26
N VAL A 44 -6.72 -4.48 1.55
CA VAL A 44 -5.77 -3.43 1.15
C VAL A 44 -5.28 -2.65 2.37
N THR A 45 -3.96 -2.51 2.50
CA THR A 45 -3.33 -1.62 3.50
C THR A 45 -2.15 -0.90 2.88
N ASP A 46 -1.80 0.25 3.45
CA ASP A 46 -0.64 1.05 3.04
C ASP A 46 0.66 0.64 3.72
N VAL A 47 1.76 0.78 2.99
CA VAL A 47 3.15 0.66 3.48
C VAL A 47 3.83 2.03 3.43
N HIS A 48 4.78 2.24 4.32
CA HIS A 48 5.50 3.49 4.48
C HIS A 48 7.00 3.34 4.21
N GLU A 49 7.54 2.13 4.40
CA GLU A 49 8.95 1.81 4.20
C GLU A 49 9.11 0.43 3.55
N SER A 50 10.19 0.23 2.77
CA SER A 50 10.37 -0.94 1.91
C SER A 50 10.38 -2.28 2.66
N TRP A 51 10.92 -2.31 3.88
CA TRP A 51 10.99 -3.53 4.70
C TRP A 51 9.61 -4.03 5.14
N GLN A 52 8.59 -3.17 5.14
CA GLN A 52 7.22 -3.54 5.50
C GLN A 52 6.56 -4.41 4.43
N CYS A 53 6.97 -4.28 3.17
CA CYS A 53 6.29 -4.88 2.02
C CYS A 53 6.18 -6.40 2.12
N GLU A 54 7.23 -7.10 2.57
CA GLU A 54 7.21 -8.56 2.64
C GLU A 54 6.18 -9.07 3.66
N ALA A 55 6.20 -8.53 4.88
CA ALA A 55 5.25 -8.91 5.93
C ALA A 55 3.81 -8.54 5.55
N VAL A 56 3.61 -7.33 5.02
CA VAL A 56 2.30 -6.87 4.55
C VAL A 56 1.78 -7.73 3.40
N GLY A 57 2.65 -8.12 2.46
CA GLY A 57 2.31 -8.99 1.33
C GLY A 57 1.82 -10.38 1.73
N LYS A 58 2.15 -10.87 2.93
CA LYS A 58 1.63 -12.16 3.44
C LYS A 58 0.13 -12.09 3.76
N VAL A 59 -0.38 -10.90 4.13
CA VAL A 59 -1.78 -10.69 4.53
C VAL A 59 -2.58 -9.97 3.45
N ALA A 60 -2.05 -8.85 2.95
CA ALA A 60 -2.74 -7.99 2.00
C ALA A 60 -2.77 -8.60 0.59
N ASP A 61 -3.89 -8.39 -0.10
CA ASP A 61 -4.05 -8.72 -1.53
C ASP A 61 -3.61 -7.54 -2.40
N ILE A 62 -3.71 -6.33 -1.84
CA ILE A 62 -3.33 -5.07 -2.47
C ILE A 62 -2.43 -4.29 -1.53
N ILE A 63 -1.23 -3.91 -1.98
CA ILE A 63 -0.32 -3.03 -1.26
C ILE A 63 -0.51 -1.60 -1.77
N GLN A 64 -0.89 -0.69 -0.88
CA GLN A 64 -1.11 0.70 -1.23
C GLN A 64 0.14 1.57 -0.96
N ILE A 65 0.56 2.35 -1.95
CA ILE A 65 1.60 3.37 -1.80
C ILE A 65 0.93 4.71 -1.44
N PRO A 66 1.27 5.33 -0.31
CA PRO A 66 0.76 6.64 0.07
C PRO A 66 1.10 7.74 -0.93
N ALA A 67 0.25 8.76 -1.02
CA ALA A 67 0.38 9.84 -2.01
C ALA A 67 1.74 10.57 -1.94
N PHE A 68 2.25 10.85 -0.74
CA PHE A 68 3.56 11.48 -0.56
C PHE A 68 4.74 10.58 -0.93
N LEU A 69 4.51 9.26 -1.01
CA LEU A 69 5.53 8.27 -1.31
C LEU A 69 5.44 7.75 -2.75
N CYS A 70 4.55 8.31 -3.58
CA CYS A 70 4.24 7.81 -4.92
C CYS A 70 5.43 7.84 -5.91
N ARG A 71 6.54 8.50 -5.55
CA ARG A 71 7.77 8.57 -6.34
C ARG A 71 8.92 7.71 -5.78
N GLN A 72 8.79 7.16 -4.57
CA GLN A 72 9.86 6.45 -3.88
C GLN A 72 10.13 5.12 -4.59
N THR A 73 11.21 5.07 -5.36
CA THR A 73 11.53 3.92 -6.24
C THR A 73 11.66 2.63 -5.44
N ASP A 74 12.43 2.66 -4.34
CA ASP A 74 12.71 1.45 -3.57
C ASP A 74 11.45 0.88 -2.93
N LEU A 75 10.56 1.74 -2.41
CA LEU A 75 9.28 1.32 -1.84
C LEU A 75 8.39 0.68 -2.90
N ILE A 76 8.30 1.29 -4.08
CA ILE A 76 7.48 0.79 -5.19
C ILE A 76 8.01 -0.55 -5.70
N VAL A 77 9.33 -0.67 -5.85
CA VAL A 77 9.98 -1.92 -6.27
C VAL A 77 9.82 -3.00 -5.20
N ALA A 78 9.96 -2.67 -3.92
CA ALA A 78 9.73 -3.61 -2.82
C ALA A 78 8.28 -4.11 -2.80
N ALA A 79 7.30 -3.23 -2.98
CA ALA A 79 5.89 -3.62 -3.11
C ALA A 79 5.67 -4.51 -4.34
N ALA A 80 6.28 -4.18 -5.48
CA ALA A 80 6.18 -4.96 -6.71
C ALA A 80 6.70 -6.40 -6.54
N LYS A 81 7.85 -6.57 -5.87
CA LYS A 81 8.49 -7.88 -5.62
C LYS A 81 7.66 -8.84 -4.76
N THR A 82 6.62 -8.36 -4.07
CA THR A 82 5.69 -9.23 -3.33
C THR A 82 4.75 -10.03 -4.24
N GLY A 83 4.66 -9.66 -5.53
CA GLY A 83 3.69 -10.24 -6.48
C GLY A 83 2.24 -9.77 -6.26
N LYS A 84 1.97 -8.96 -5.24
CA LYS A 84 0.63 -8.43 -4.94
C LYS A 84 0.24 -7.29 -5.87
N ILE A 85 -1.04 -6.95 -5.89
CA ILE A 85 -1.51 -5.78 -6.64
C ILE A 85 -0.95 -4.52 -5.97
N VAL A 86 -0.35 -3.62 -6.73
CA VAL A 86 0.16 -2.34 -6.20
C VAL A 86 -0.81 -1.22 -6.54
N ASN A 87 -1.35 -0.56 -5.51
CA ASN A 87 -2.21 0.62 -5.65
C ASN A 87 -1.43 1.90 -5.34
N ILE A 88 -1.09 2.70 -6.34
CA ILE A 88 -0.33 3.94 -6.14
C ILE A 88 -1.30 5.13 -6.04
N LYS A 89 -1.41 5.73 -4.86
CA LYS A 89 -2.13 7.01 -4.68
C LYS A 89 -1.39 8.12 -5.40
N LYS A 90 -2.07 8.92 -6.22
CA LYS A 90 -1.47 10.08 -6.87
C LYS A 90 -1.02 11.11 -5.83
N GLY A 91 0.25 11.51 -5.88
CA GLY A 91 0.74 12.62 -5.09
C GLY A 91 0.03 13.92 -5.46
N GLN A 92 -0.31 14.74 -4.46
CA GLN A 92 -1.02 16.01 -4.67
C GLN A 92 -0.29 16.95 -5.64
N MET A 93 1.04 16.84 -5.69
CA MET A 93 1.93 17.66 -6.53
C MET A 93 2.27 16.99 -7.88
N CYS A 94 1.65 15.86 -8.22
CA CYS A 94 2.04 15.03 -9.37
C CYS A 94 1.04 15.15 -10.53
N ALA A 95 1.57 15.37 -11.73
CA ALA A 95 0.82 15.24 -12.97
C ALA A 95 0.58 13.77 -13.35
N ALA A 96 -0.36 13.51 -14.27
CA ALA A 96 -0.66 12.16 -14.76
C ALA A 96 0.57 11.44 -15.35
N SER A 97 1.47 12.17 -16.02
CA SER A 97 2.72 11.64 -16.58
C SER A 97 3.65 11.08 -15.50
N VAL A 98 3.72 11.72 -14.33
CA VAL A 98 4.49 11.25 -13.17
C VAL A 98 3.93 9.92 -12.66
N MET A 99 2.60 9.80 -12.64
CA MET A 99 1.95 8.56 -12.22
C MET A 99 2.13 7.42 -13.22
N ARG A 100 2.16 7.71 -14.52
CA ARG A 100 2.52 6.72 -15.55
C ARG A 100 3.92 6.15 -15.31
N ASN A 101 4.89 7.00 -15.04
CA ASN A 101 6.26 6.57 -14.73
C ASN A 101 6.32 5.75 -13.43
N SER A 102 5.54 6.13 -12.42
CA SER A 102 5.47 5.40 -11.14
C SER A 102 4.86 4.01 -11.32
N ALA A 103 3.81 3.88 -12.14
CA ALA A 103 3.24 2.57 -12.49
C ALA A 103 4.22 1.72 -13.31
N ASN A 104 5.02 2.33 -14.19
CA ASN A 104 6.03 1.61 -14.95
C ASN A 104 7.15 1.04 -14.07
N LYS A 105 7.50 1.68 -12.95
CA LYS A 105 8.43 1.10 -11.96
C LYS A 105 7.95 -0.26 -11.44
N VAL A 106 6.64 -0.42 -11.19
CA VAL A 106 6.05 -1.70 -10.78
C VAL A 106 6.21 -2.76 -11.87
N ARG A 107 5.89 -2.37 -13.13
CA ARG A 107 6.00 -3.25 -14.30
C ARG A 107 7.43 -3.69 -14.57
N TRP A 108 8.39 -2.76 -14.55
CA TRP A 108 9.80 -3.04 -14.76
C TRP A 108 10.41 -3.90 -13.64
N ALA A 109 9.84 -3.86 -12.44
CA ALA A 109 10.19 -4.77 -11.35
C ALA A 109 9.57 -6.17 -11.50
N GLY A 110 8.90 -6.47 -12.62
CA GLY A 110 8.36 -7.79 -12.93
C GLY A 110 6.91 -8.02 -12.48
N ASN A 111 6.19 -6.99 -12.04
CA ASN A 111 4.82 -7.13 -11.58
C ASN A 111 3.84 -6.36 -12.50
N PRO A 112 2.96 -7.03 -13.26
CA PRO A 112 2.01 -6.36 -14.15
C PRO A 112 0.80 -5.76 -13.39
N ASN A 113 0.59 -6.15 -12.13
CA ASN A 113 -0.60 -5.86 -11.36
C ASN A 113 -0.50 -4.49 -10.67
N VAL A 114 -0.70 -3.42 -11.42
CA VAL A 114 -0.62 -2.05 -10.92
C VAL A 114 -1.87 -1.24 -11.25
N MET A 115 -2.34 -0.47 -10.28
CA MET A 115 -3.39 0.54 -10.44
C MET A 115 -2.94 1.90 -9.89
N VAL A 116 -3.55 2.96 -10.41
CA VAL A 116 -3.33 4.34 -9.98
C VAL A 116 -4.64 4.88 -9.42
N CYS A 117 -4.57 5.48 -8.23
CA CYS A 117 -5.71 6.02 -7.51
C CYS A 117 -5.64 7.55 -7.48
N GLU A 118 -6.62 8.21 -8.11
CA GLU A 118 -6.93 9.62 -7.79
C GLU A 118 -7.41 9.72 -6.33
N ARG A 119 -7.17 10.85 -5.67
CA ARG A 119 -7.31 10.97 -4.21
C ARG A 119 -8.07 12.19 -3.77
#